data_AF-A0A0B2PYL3-F1
#
_entry.id   AF-A0A0B2PYL3-F1
#
_cell.length_a   1.000
_cell.length_b   1.000
_cell.length_c   1.000
_cell.angle_alpha   90.00
_cell.angle_beta   90.00
_cell.angle_gamma   90.00
#
_symmetry.space_group_name_H-M   'P 1'
#
loop_
_entity.id
_entity.type
_entity.pdbx_description
1 polymer ?
#
loop_
_entity_poly.entity_id
_entity_poly.type
_entity_poly.pdbx_seq_one_letter_code
_entity_poly.pdbx_strand_id
1 'polypeptide(L)'
;MVVLRLLTSGSLDSLDVDLRQRTNYAGGYHSEHYVIEMFWEVLKGFSLENNKKFLKFVTGCSRGPLLGFQYLEPLFFIQRAGGNDPEEALDRLPSSATCMNLLKLLELN
;
A
#
# COMPACT_ATOMS: atom_id res chain seq x y z
N MET A 1 -26.72 -19.56 18.15
CA MET A 1 -25.53 -19.51 19.01
C MET A 1 -24.71 -18.30 18.59
N VAL A 2 -24.90 -17.20 19.30
CA VAL A 2 -24.25 -15.91 19.05
C VAL A 2 -22.84 -16.00 19.60
N VAL A 3 -21.83 -16.18 18.73
CA VAL A 3 -20.46 -15.86 19.09
C VAL A 3 -20.19 -14.41 18.68
N LEU A 4 -20.17 -13.57 19.71
CA LEU A 4 -19.30 -12.40 19.90
C LEU A 4 -18.30 -12.11 18.77
N ARG A 5 -17.89 -10.89 18.41
CA ARG A 5 -18.07 -9.53 18.93
C ARG A 5 -16.93 -8.74 18.27
N LEU A 6 -17.26 -7.82 17.38
CA LEU A 6 -16.70 -6.47 17.18
C LEU A 6 -15.29 -6.03 17.65
N LEU A 7 -14.33 -6.89 17.98
CA LEU A 7 -13.03 -6.46 18.51
C LEU A 7 -11.91 -7.07 17.66
N THR A 8 -10.99 -6.19 17.26
CA THR A 8 -9.69 -6.45 16.62
C THR A 8 -9.67 -6.78 15.13
N SER A 9 -10.44 -6.10 14.28
CA SER A 9 -9.86 -5.75 12.97
C SER A 9 -8.75 -4.76 13.26
N GLY A 10 -7.50 -5.01 12.85
CA GLY A 10 -6.41 -4.05 13.04
C GLY A 10 -6.86 -2.66 12.63
N SER A 11 -6.80 -1.70 13.56
CA SER A 11 -7.31 -0.34 13.35
C SER A 11 -6.61 0.27 12.14
N LEU A 12 -7.38 0.73 11.15
CA LEU A 12 -6.85 1.41 9.96
C LEU A 12 -6.41 2.86 10.25
N ASP A 13 -6.60 3.33 11.49
CA ASP A 13 -6.24 4.67 11.95
C ASP A 13 -4.75 4.97 11.80
N SER A 14 -3.90 3.95 11.82
CA SER A 14 -2.45 4.04 11.65
C SER A 14 -1.93 3.16 10.50
N LEU A 15 -2.75 2.95 9.47
CA LEU A 15 -2.43 2.08 8.33
C LEU A 15 -1.12 2.50 7.63
N ASP A 16 -0.94 3.81 7.42
CA ASP A 16 0.21 4.37 6.72
C ASP A 16 1.51 4.10 7.48
N VAL A 17 1.53 4.39 8.79
CA VAL A 17 2.69 4.14 9.66
C VAL A 17 3.01 2.65 9.69
N ASP A 18 1.97 1.81 9.83
CA ASP A 18 2.15 0.37 9.96
C ASP A 18 2.71 -0.24 8.65
N LEU A 19 2.15 0.11 7.49
CA LEU A 19 2.66 -0.35 6.21
C LEU A 19 4.07 0.20 5.92
N ARG A 20 4.33 1.49 6.17
CA ARG A 20 5.61 2.15 5.85
C ARG A 20 6.80 1.48 6.52
N GLN A 21 6.64 1.08 7.79
CA GLN A 21 7.71 0.40 8.54
C GLN A 21 8.03 -1.01 8.02
N ARG A 22 7.13 -1.62 7.23
CA ARG A 22 7.24 -3.01 6.74
C ARG A 22 7.24 -3.11 5.22
N THR A 23 7.40 -1.98 4.54
CA THR A 23 7.42 -1.94 3.09
C THR A 23 8.81 -2.27 2.58
N ASN A 24 8.88 -3.24 1.68
CA ASN A 24 10.08 -3.48 0.87
C ASN A 24 9.99 -2.67 -0.42
N TYR A 25 11.14 -2.16 -0.89
CA TYR A 25 11.22 -1.36 -2.11
C TYR A 25 12.11 -2.02 -3.16
N ALA A 26 11.78 -1.84 -4.43
CA ALA A 26 12.63 -2.28 -5.54
C ALA A 26 12.50 -1.40 -6.80
N GLY A 27 13.42 -1.64 -7.73
CA GLY A 27 13.45 -0.93 -9.02
C GLY A 27 14.03 0.47 -8.94
N GLY A 28 14.84 0.78 -7.92
CA GLY A 28 15.41 2.11 -7.69
C GLY A 28 14.69 2.91 -6.59
N TYR A 29 13.50 2.48 -6.17
CA TYR A 29 12.86 3.04 -4.98
C TYR A 29 13.52 2.57 -3.70
N HIS A 30 13.52 3.48 -2.72
CA HIS A 30 13.93 3.28 -1.34
C HIS A 30 13.10 4.24 -0.46
N SER A 31 13.21 4.10 0.86
CA SER A 31 12.36 4.84 1.82
C SER A 31 12.44 6.36 1.70
N GLU A 32 13.59 6.89 1.28
CA GLU A 32 13.86 8.34 1.16
C GLU A 32 13.65 8.89 -0.25
N HIS A 33 13.19 8.06 -1.19
CA HIS A 33 12.94 8.49 -2.57
C HIS A 33 11.75 9.46 -2.60
N TYR A 34 11.85 10.59 -3.32
CA TYR A 34 10.82 11.65 -3.29
C TYR A 34 9.40 11.15 -3.63
N VAL A 35 9.27 10.26 -4.63
CA VAL A 35 7.98 9.62 -4.99
C VAL A 35 7.41 8.80 -3.84
N ILE A 36 8.28 8.12 -3.07
CA ILE A 36 7.88 7.29 -1.94
C ILE A 36 7.42 8.18 -0.78
N GLU A 37 8.15 9.25 -0.46
CA GLU A 37 7.72 10.25 0.53
C GLU A 37 6.36 10.85 0.15
N MET A 38 6.20 11.28 -1.11
CA MET A 38 4.93 11.79 -1.62
C MET A 38 3.79 10.76 -1.50
N PHE A 39 4.05 9.50 -1.85
CA PHE A 39 3.07 8.43 -1.71
C PHE A 39 2.58 8.29 -0.27
N TRP A 40 3.50 8.31 0.71
CA TRP A 40 3.13 8.19 2.13
C TRP A 40 2.39 9.42 2.64
N GLU A 41 2.75 10.62 2.21
CA GLU A 41 2.02 11.85 2.57
C GLU A 41 0.58 11.84 2.02
N VAL A 42 0.39 11.37 0.78
CA VAL A 42 -0.94 11.18 0.20
C VAL A 42 -1.74 10.13 0.97
N LEU A 43 -1.12 8.98 1.29
CA LEU A 43 -1.79 7.90 2.02
C LEU A 43 -2.18 8.32 3.44
N LYS A 44 -1.34 9.10 4.12
CA LYS A 44 -1.63 9.68 5.44
C LYS A 44 -2.84 10.62 5.42
N GLY A 45 -3.08 11.30 4.30
CA GLY A 45 -4.26 12.15 4.09
C GLY A 45 -5.55 11.39 3.76
N PHE A 46 -5.53 10.06 3.63
CA PHE A 46 -6.72 9.29 3.27
C PHE A 46 -7.74 9.23 4.40
N SER A 47 -9.02 9.35 4.01
CA SER A 47 -10.12 9.00 4.90
C SER A 47 -10.11 7.50 5.20
N LEU A 48 -10.80 7.08 6.26
CA LEU A 48 -10.97 5.65 6.59
C LEU A 48 -11.53 4.83 5.41
N GLU A 49 -12.43 5.41 4.61
CA GLU A 49 -12.98 4.75 3.44
C GLU A 49 -11.93 4.56 2.34
N ASN A 50 -11.12 5.60 2.09
CA ASN A 50 -10.03 5.50 1.12
C ASN A 50 -8.94 4.52 1.59
N ASN A 51 -8.65 4.45 2.89
CA ASN A 51 -7.75 3.43 3.46
C ASN A 51 -8.26 2.01 3.22
N LYS A 52 -9.58 1.76 3.36
CA LYS A 52 -10.18 0.45 3.02
C LYS A 52 -10.10 0.14 1.54
N LYS A 53 -10.34 1.13 0.68
CA LYS A 53 -10.24 1.00 -0.79
C LYS A 53 -8.80 0.69 -1.21
N PHE A 54 -7.84 1.44 -0.68
CA PHE A 54 -6.41 1.22 -0.90
C PHE A 54 -6.00 -0.18 -0.45
N LEU A 55 -6.35 -0.58 0.78
CA LEU A 55 -5.98 -1.89 1.28
C LEU A 55 -6.55 -3.00 0.39
N LYS A 56 -7.80 -2.87 -0.05
CA LYS A 56 -8.42 -3.80 -1.00
C LYS A 56 -7.68 -3.80 -2.34
N PHE A 57 -7.24 -2.63 -2.82
CA PHE A 57 -6.50 -2.52 -4.06
C PHE A 57 -5.15 -3.25 -4.00
N VAL A 58 -4.42 -3.16 -2.89
CA VAL A 58 -3.08 -3.78 -2.78
C VAL A 58 -3.09 -5.21 -2.25
N THR A 59 -4.07 -5.61 -1.44
CA THR A 59 -4.13 -6.95 -0.82
C THR A 59 -5.31 -7.81 -1.28
N GLY A 60 -6.29 -7.23 -1.98
CA GLY A 60 -7.56 -7.89 -2.27
C GLY A 60 -8.55 -7.94 -1.08
N CYS A 61 -8.09 -7.62 0.14
CA CYS A 61 -8.90 -7.63 1.35
C CYS A 61 -9.24 -6.20 1.80
N SER A 62 -10.50 -5.97 2.19
CA SER A 62 -10.94 -4.66 2.73
C SER A 62 -10.69 -4.50 4.24
N ARG A 63 -10.04 -5.48 4.87
CA ARG A 63 -9.70 -5.51 6.30
C ARG A 63 -8.23 -5.89 6.46
N GLY A 64 -7.55 -5.22 7.37
CA GLY A 64 -6.17 -5.57 7.74
C GLY A 64 -6.10 -6.91 8.48
N PRO A 65 -4.93 -7.55 8.54
CA PRO A 65 -4.74 -8.75 9.34
C PRO A 65 -5.09 -8.47 10.81
N LEU A 66 -5.72 -9.44 11.48
CA LEU A 66 -6.13 -9.29 12.89
C LEU A 66 -4.95 -8.97 13.82
N LEU A 67 -3.77 -9.48 13.47
CA LEU A 67 -2.54 -9.34 14.25
C LEU A 67 -1.65 -8.16 13.78
N GLY A 68 -2.15 -7.31 12.87
CA GLY A 68 -1.42 -6.18 12.29
C GLY A 68 -0.67 -6.52 11.00
N PHE A 69 -0.19 -5.51 10.26
CA PHE A 69 0.35 -5.71 8.91
C PHE A 69 1.74 -6.38 8.88
N GLN A 70 2.38 -6.62 10.04
CA GLN A 70 3.56 -7.50 10.16
C GLN A 70 3.31 -8.95 9.77
N TYR A 71 2.06 -9.39 9.75
CA TYR A 71 1.69 -10.75 9.36
C TYR A 71 1.09 -10.80 7.95
N LEU A 72 1.29 -9.75 7.14
CA LEU A 72 1.03 -9.87 5.71
C LEU A 72 1.99 -10.89 5.11
N GLU A 73 1.43 -11.87 4.42
CA GLU A 73 2.20 -12.88 3.69
C GLU A 73 1.78 -12.86 2.21
N PRO A 74 2.67 -12.42 1.31
CA PRO A 74 3.99 -11.79 1.57
C PRO A 74 3.86 -10.36 2.14
N LEU A 75 4.95 -9.78 2.66
CA LEU A 75 4.95 -8.40 3.14
C LEU A 75 4.60 -7.40 2.03
N PHE A 76 4.11 -6.23 2.42
CA PHE A 76 3.79 -5.17 1.47
C PHE A 76 5.05 -4.71 0.72
N PHE A 77 4.92 -4.54 -0.60
CA PHE A 77 6.05 -4.31 -1.48
C PHE A 77 5.73 -3.21 -2.48
N ILE A 78 6.64 -2.24 -2.65
CA ILE A 78 6.52 -1.18 -3.66
C ILE A 78 7.63 -1.34 -4.71
N GLN A 79 7.24 -1.42 -5.97
CA GLN A 79 8.15 -1.52 -7.09
C GLN A 79 8.01 -0.31 -8.02
N ARG A 80 9.14 0.23 -8.48
CA ARG A 80 9.11 1.18 -9.60
C ARG A 80 8.63 0.48 -10.86
N ALA A 81 7.55 0.98 -11.44
CA ALA A 81 7.07 0.52 -12.73
C ALA A 81 8.08 0.93 -13.81
N GLY A 82 8.46 -0.01 -14.67
CA GLY A 82 9.31 0.29 -15.82
C GLY A 82 8.54 1.03 -16.92
N GLY A 83 9.23 1.97 -17.57
CA GLY A 83 8.82 2.70 -18.76
C GLY A 83 10.02 3.54 -19.21
N ASN A 84 10.40 3.46 -20.48
CA ASN A 84 11.55 4.22 -20.99
C ASN A 84 11.16 5.66 -21.38
N ASP A 85 9.86 5.92 -21.50
CA ASP A 85 9.32 7.16 -22.01
C ASP A 85 8.55 7.92 -20.89
N PRO A 86 9.05 9.09 -20.46
CA PRO A 86 8.44 9.87 -19.37
C PRO A 86 7.05 10.43 -19.72
N GLU A 87 6.77 10.68 -21.00
CA GLU A 87 5.43 11.09 -21.45
C GLU A 87 4.40 9.96 -21.26
N GLU A 88 4.77 8.71 -21.50
CA GLU A 88 3.88 7.56 -21.29
C GLU A 88 3.67 7.26 -19.80
N ALA A 89 4.62 7.65 -18.93
CA ALA A 89 4.51 7.45 -17.49
C ALA A 89 3.42 8.32 -16.84
N LEU A 90 3.09 9.48 -17.42
CA LEU A 90 2.08 10.41 -16.89
C LEU A 90 0.64 9.89 -17.07
N ASP A 91 0.37 9.18 -18.16
CA ASP A 91 -0.97 8.64 -18.47
C ASP A 91 -1.23 7.27 -17.83
N ARG A 92 -0.19 6.62 -17.30
CA ARG A 92 -0.33 5.30 -16.69
C ARG A 92 -0.74 5.42 -15.22
N LEU A 93 -1.72 4.61 -14.83
CA LEU A 93 -2.14 4.51 -13.44
C LEU A 93 -1.25 3.52 -12.67
N PRO A 94 -1.12 3.69 -11.34
CA PRO A 94 -0.60 2.66 -10.46
C PRO A 94 -1.32 1.32 -10.66
N SER A 95 -0.58 0.23 -10.56
CA SER A 95 -1.13 -1.13 -10.64
C SER A 95 -0.72 -1.96 -9.43
N SER A 96 -1.47 -3.01 -9.13
CA SER A 96 -1.17 -3.91 -8.02
C SER A 96 -1.18 -5.37 -8.45
N ALA A 97 -0.44 -6.21 -7.73
CA ALA A 97 -0.57 -7.66 -7.77
C ALA A 97 -0.92 -8.14 -6.36
N THR A 98 -2.22 -8.36 -6.13
CA THR A 98 -2.77 -8.63 -4.79
C THR A 98 -2.25 -9.92 -4.17
N CYS A 99 -1.95 -10.94 -4.98
CA CYS A 99 -1.32 -12.17 -4.51
C CYS A 99 0.08 -11.96 -3.91
N MET A 100 0.73 -10.84 -4.27
CA MET A 100 2.09 -10.49 -3.82
C MET A 100 2.11 -9.29 -2.88
N ASN A 101 0.94 -8.75 -2.49
CA ASN A 101 0.83 -7.46 -1.78
C ASN A 101 1.72 -6.37 -2.42
N LEU A 102 1.80 -6.39 -3.76
CA LEU A 102 2.71 -5.57 -4.55
C LEU A 102 1.97 -4.37 -5.12
N LEU A 103 2.51 -3.18 -4.91
CA LEU A 103 2.13 -1.94 -5.56
C LEU A 103 3.21 -1.50 -6.54
N LYS A 104 2.82 -1.20 -7.79
CA LYS A 104 3.70 -0.65 -8.82
C LYS A 104 3.40 0.84 -8.99
N LEU A 105 4.38 1.68 -8.72
CA LEU A 105 4.29 3.14 -8.84
C LEU A 105 5.20 3.64 -9.96
N LEU A 106 4.71 4.59 -10.76
CA LEU A 106 5.49 5.25 -11.79
C LEU A 106 6.29 6.41 -11.19
N GLU A 107 7.42 6.74 -11.82
CA GLU A 107 8.22 7.89 -11.46
C GLU A 107 7.69 9.09 -12.24
N LEU A 108 7.18 10.09 -11.51
CA LEU A 108 6.77 11.36 -12.09
C LEU A 108 8.02 12.25 -12.13
N ASN A 109 8.60 12.44 -13.32
CA ASN A 109 9.77 13.30 -13.53
C ASN A 109 9.37 14.77 -13.67
#